data_AF-A0A0N4TCL3-F1
#
_entry.id   AF-A0A0N4TCL3-F1
#
_cell.length_a   1.000
_cell.length_b   1.000
_cell.length_c   1.000
_cell.angle_alpha   90.00
_cell.angle_beta   90.00
_cell.angle_gamma   90.00
#
_symmetry.space_group_name_H-M   'P 1'
#
loop_
_entity.id
_entity.type
_entity.pdbx_description
1 polymer ?
#
loop_
_entity_poly.entity_id
_entity_poly.type
_entity_poly.pdbx_seq_one_letter_code
_entity_poly.pdbx_strand_id
1 'polypeptide(L)'
;MQDFEPRDAIPFMCSEEIFTDDQQEVILSMTRRALRVMEFIRQYRKSANTLDPLIAYFEKYGQKHLAHVLSKNYLPEERSLLTPTALEDRLFREGNVPRLPFYRVLRVNLLEKLESLLVNLSSQDQFWLVIHGFPGCGKTFLAATVLHSHPILLSR
;
A
#
# COMPACT_ATOMS: atom_id res chain seq x y z
N MET A 1 -13.07 11.68 3.30
CA MET A 1 -13.23 10.91 4.57
C MET A 1 -14.38 11.41 5.44
N GLN A 2 -14.80 12.67 5.33
CA GLN A 2 -15.89 13.18 6.16
C GLN A 2 -17.30 12.96 5.57
N ASP A 3 -17.40 12.74 4.26
CA ASP A 3 -18.69 12.77 3.56
C ASP A 3 -19.19 11.41 3.06
N PHE A 4 -18.40 10.34 3.23
CA PHE A 4 -18.71 9.01 2.73
C PHE A 4 -18.94 7.99 3.85
N GLU A 5 -20.07 7.30 3.80
CA GLU A 5 -20.41 6.16 4.67
C GLU A 5 -20.59 4.89 3.81
N PRO A 6 -19.65 3.94 3.89
CA PRO A 6 -19.69 2.72 3.07
C PRO A 6 -20.94 1.88 3.23
N ARG A 7 -21.59 1.91 4.41
CA ARG A 7 -22.83 1.16 4.66
C ARG A 7 -23.92 1.48 3.64
N ASP A 8 -23.99 2.74 3.22
CA ASP A 8 -25.01 3.22 2.28
C ASP A 8 -24.69 2.84 0.83
N ALA A 9 -23.43 2.48 0.55
CA ALA A 9 -22.95 2.14 -0.79
C ALA A 9 -22.91 0.64 -1.06
N ILE A 10 -22.77 -0.20 -0.01
CA ILE A 10 -22.66 -1.65 -0.16
C ILE A 10 -23.82 -2.24 -0.99
N PRO A 11 -25.11 -1.93 -0.74
CA PRO A 11 -26.19 -2.53 -1.52
C PRO A 11 -26.09 -2.24 -3.02
N PHE A 12 -25.62 -1.04 -3.37
CA PHE A 12 -25.37 -0.65 -4.76
C PHE A 12 -24.16 -1.41 -5.34
N MET A 13 -23.08 -1.55 -4.58
CA MET A 13 -21.89 -2.29 -5.04
C MET A 13 -22.17 -3.78 -5.21
N CYS A 14 -23.00 -4.39 -4.36
CA CYS A 14 -23.44 -5.77 -4.51
C CYS A 14 -24.36 -5.93 -5.73
N SER A 15 -25.24 -4.96 -6.01
CA SER A 15 -26.10 -5.02 -7.21
C SER A 15 -25.33 -4.91 -8.52
N GLU A 16 -24.18 -4.24 -8.50
CA GLU A 16 -23.25 -4.15 -9.64
C GLU A 16 -22.25 -5.34 -9.68
N GLU A 17 -22.47 -6.37 -8.84
CA GLU A 17 -21.62 -7.57 -8.72
C GLU A 17 -20.14 -7.28 -8.39
N ILE A 18 -19.86 -6.10 -7.82
CA ILE A 18 -18.50 -5.69 -7.40
C ILE A 18 -18.15 -6.31 -6.06
N PHE A 19 -19.10 -6.35 -5.15
CA PHE A 19 -18.92 -6.93 -3.82
C PHE A 19 -19.68 -8.24 -3.65
N THR A 20 -19.01 -9.19 -3.00
CA THR A 20 -19.60 -10.45 -2.52
C THR A 20 -20.19 -10.28 -1.12
N ASP A 21 -21.04 -11.21 -0.69
CA ASP A 21 -21.63 -11.21 0.66
C ASP A 21 -20.57 -11.22 1.77
N ASP A 22 -19.50 -12.00 1.61
CA ASP A 22 -18.37 -12.07 2.56
C ASP A 22 -17.69 -10.70 2.71
N GLN A 23 -17.46 -10.02 1.58
CA GLN A 23 -16.86 -8.68 1.53
C GLN A 23 -17.72 -7.64 2.24
N GLN A 24 -19.03 -7.69 1.99
CA GLN A 24 -20.02 -6.88 2.68
C GLN A 24 -19.98 -7.11 4.20
N GLU A 25 -19.97 -8.36 4.67
CA GLU A 25 -19.96 -8.68 6.09
C GLU A 25 -18.72 -8.09 6.79
N VAL A 26 -17.54 -8.23 6.17
CA VAL A 26 -16.30 -7.67 6.70
C VAL A 26 -16.41 -6.14 6.85
N ILE A 27 -16.88 -5.42 5.83
CA ILE A 27 -17.02 -3.96 5.92
C ILE A 27 -18.05 -3.58 7.00
N LEU A 28 -19.19 -4.26 7.06
CA LEU A 28 -20.26 -3.94 8.00
C LEU A 28 -19.88 -4.19 9.47
N SER A 29 -19.04 -5.20 9.72
CA SER A 29 -18.53 -5.55 11.04
C SER A 29 -17.66 -4.45 11.68
N MET A 30 -17.06 -3.57 10.87
CA MET A 30 -16.16 -2.53 11.37
C MET A 30 -16.92 -1.41 12.10
N THR A 31 -16.49 -1.13 13.32
CA THR A 31 -17.17 -0.18 14.21
C THR A 31 -16.98 1.28 13.78
N ARG A 32 -15.75 1.64 13.39
CA ARG A 32 -15.40 3.02 13.03
C ARG A 32 -15.59 3.27 11.54
N ARG A 33 -16.24 4.39 11.19
CA ARG A 33 -16.44 4.81 9.79
C ARG A 33 -15.13 4.87 9.00
N ALA A 34 -14.07 5.41 9.60
CA ALA A 34 -12.77 5.49 8.94
C ALA A 34 -12.23 4.10 8.51
N LEU A 35 -12.39 3.09 9.38
CA LEU A 35 -12.01 1.71 9.06
C LEU A 35 -12.87 1.15 7.93
N ARG A 36 -14.20 1.36 8.00
CA ARG A 36 -15.12 0.98 6.91
C ARG A 36 -14.68 1.58 5.58
N VAL A 37 -14.35 2.88 5.56
CA VAL A 37 -13.94 3.58 4.33
C VAL A 37 -12.64 2.99 3.77
N MET A 38 -11.66 2.73 4.63
CA MET A 38 -10.40 2.11 4.19
C MET A 38 -10.63 0.71 3.63
N GLU A 39 -11.43 -0.10 4.31
CA GLU A 39 -11.72 -1.47 3.88
C GLU A 39 -12.54 -1.51 2.59
N PHE A 40 -13.55 -0.64 2.48
CA PHE A 40 -14.33 -0.46 1.26
C PHE A 40 -13.41 -0.15 0.07
N ILE A 41 -12.51 0.83 0.21
CA ILE A 41 -11.58 1.19 -0.87
C ILE A 41 -10.63 0.04 -1.19
N ARG A 42 -10.15 -0.67 -0.17
CA ARG A 42 -9.26 -1.83 -0.33
C ARG A 42 -9.93 -2.94 -1.14
N GLN A 43 -11.18 -3.29 -0.80
CA GLN A 43 -11.94 -4.32 -1.48
C GLN A 43 -12.34 -3.87 -2.89
N TYR A 44 -12.78 -2.62 -3.06
CA TYR A 44 -13.14 -2.06 -4.36
C TYR A 44 -11.98 -2.13 -5.36
N ARG A 45 -10.75 -1.80 -4.93
CA ARG A 45 -9.55 -1.94 -5.78
C ARG A 45 -9.22 -3.38 -6.18
N LYS A 46 -9.62 -4.37 -5.38
CA LYS A 46 -9.37 -5.79 -5.67
C LYS A 46 -10.44 -6.35 -6.63
N SER A 47 -11.70 -5.91 -6.49
CA SER A 47 -12.81 -6.48 -7.25
C SER A 47 -13.20 -5.69 -8.50
N ALA A 48 -13.12 -4.36 -8.48
CA ALA A 48 -13.63 -3.52 -9.57
C ALA A 48 -12.60 -3.32 -10.69
N ASN A 49 -13.06 -3.37 -11.94
CA ASN A 49 -12.23 -3.10 -13.12
C ASN A 49 -12.13 -1.61 -13.45
N THR A 50 -13.13 -0.81 -13.05
CA THR A 50 -13.18 0.62 -13.31
C THR A 50 -13.73 1.39 -12.11
N LEU A 51 -13.53 2.71 -12.12
CA LEU A 51 -14.06 3.59 -11.09
C LEU A 51 -15.50 4.05 -11.37
N ASP A 52 -16.04 3.73 -12.55
CA ASP A 52 -17.33 4.24 -13.04
C ASP A 52 -18.50 3.89 -12.12
N PRO A 53 -18.62 2.66 -11.57
CA PRO A 53 -19.70 2.32 -10.65
C PRO A 53 -19.69 3.17 -9.38
N LEU A 54 -18.50 3.45 -8.83
CA LEU A 54 -18.36 4.32 -7.66
C LEU A 54 -18.70 5.78 -7.97
N ILE A 55 -18.33 6.27 -9.15
CA ILE A 55 -18.71 7.61 -9.61
C ILE A 55 -20.23 7.70 -9.80
N ALA A 56 -20.84 6.69 -10.43
CA ALA A 56 -22.28 6.62 -10.65
C ALA A 56 -23.07 6.60 -9.35
N TYR A 57 -22.57 5.86 -8.33
CA TYR A 57 -23.12 5.89 -6.99
C TYR A 57 -23.13 7.32 -6.42
N PHE A 58 -21.99 8.02 -6.46
CA PHE A 58 -21.89 9.36 -5.90
C PHE A 58 -22.77 10.38 -6.63
N GLU A 59 -22.96 10.25 -7.94
CA GLU A 59 -23.92 11.07 -8.69
C GLU A 59 -25.37 10.82 -8.26
N LYS A 60 -25.74 9.54 -8.13
CA LYS A 60 -27.12 9.12 -7.84
C LYS A 60 -27.54 9.42 -6.40
N TYR A 61 -26.63 9.28 -5.44
CA TYR A 61 -26.91 9.41 -4.00
C TYR A 61 -26.48 10.77 -3.41
N GLY A 62 -26.35 11.80 -4.25
CA GLY A 62 -26.22 13.19 -3.80
C GLY A 62 -24.83 13.65 -3.36
N GLN A 63 -23.81 12.81 -3.55
CA GLN A 63 -22.40 13.14 -3.25
C GLN A 63 -21.64 13.57 -4.51
N LYS A 64 -22.26 14.42 -5.33
CA LYS A 64 -21.74 14.85 -6.65
C LYS A 64 -20.36 15.49 -6.60
N HIS A 65 -19.99 16.11 -5.48
CA HIS A 65 -18.65 16.66 -5.30
C HIS A 65 -17.58 15.57 -5.32
N LEU A 66 -17.85 14.39 -4.75
CA LEU A 66 -16.94 13.23 -4.82
C LEU A 66 -16.90 12.67 -6.24
N ALA A 67 -18.05 12.51 -6.89
CA ALA A 67 -18.12 12.09 -8.29
C ALA A 67 -17.28 13.01 -9.20
N HIS A 68 -17.45 14.32 -9.05
CA HIS A 68 -16.72 15.33 -9.82
C HIS A 68 -15.20 15.25 -9.59
N VAL A 69 -14.75 15.09 -8.34
CA VAL A 69 -13.32 14.96 -8.02
C VAL A 69 -12.74 13.69 -8.64
N LEU A 70 -13.46 12.57 -8.56
CA LEU A 70 -13.02 11.28 -9.09
C LEU A 70 -13.08 11.19 -10.62
N SER A 71 -13.97 11.96 -11.25
CA SER A 71 -14.12 12.02 -12.72
C SER A 71 -13.06 12.89 -13.39
N LYS A 72 -12.32 13.72 -12.63
CA LYS A 72 -11.18 14.44 -13.20
C LYS A 72 -10.12 13.42 -13.58
N ASN A 73 -9.54 13.57 -14.78
CA ASN A 73 -8.32 12.87 -15.15
C ASN A 73 -7.25 13.20 -14.11
N TYR A 74 -7.09 12.33 -13.13
CA TYR A 74 -6.01 12.40 -12.18
C TYR A 74 -4.76 12.04 -12.95
N LEU A 75 -4.07 13.05 -13.49
CA LEU A 75 -2.64 12.94 -13.68
C LEU A 75 -2.12 12.72 -12.27
N PRO A 76 -1.54 11.55 -11.95
CA PRO A 76 -0.85 11.41 -10.69
C PRO A 76 0.11 12.58 -10.65
N GLU A 77 -0.06 13.49 -9.67
CA GLU A 77 1.12 14.18 -9.19
C GLU A 77 2.09 13.04 -8.95
N GLU A 78 3.21 13.02 -9.68
CA GLU A 78 4.33 12.21 -9.29
C GLU A 78 4.47 12.49 -7.80
N ARG A 79 4.04 11.55 -6.96
CA ARG A 79 4.40 11.57 -5.55
C ARG A 79 5.90 11.52 -5.67
N SER A 80 6.53 12.69 -5.63
CA SER A 80 7.97 12.82 -5.77
C SER A 80 8.49 11.82 -4.76
N LEU A 81 9.02 10.70 -5.28
CA LEU A 81 9.66 9.72 -4.45
C LEU A 81 10.63 10.57 -3.65
N LEU A 82 10.48 10.56 -2.32
CA LEU A 82 11.26 11.41 -1.42
C LEU A 82 12.67 11.48 -1.98
N THR A 83 13.21 12.70 -2.12
CA THR A 83 14.60 12.86 -2.58
C THR A 83 15.47 11.85 -1.84
N PRO A 84 16.45 11.19 -2.50
CA PRO A 84 17.20 10.09 -1.88
C PRO A 84 17.69 10.38 -0.46
N THR A 85 18.08 11.63 -0.18
CA THR A 85 18.44 12.14 1.14
C THR A 85 17.30 12.16 2.16
N ALA A 86 16.12 12.66 1.78
CA ALA A 86 14.92 12.65 2.62
C ALA A 86 14.42 11.23 2.92
N LEU A 87 14.58 10.31 1.96
CA LEU A 87 14.27 8.90 2.17
C LEU A 87 15.24 8.25 3.18
N GLU A 88 16.54 8.48 2.99
CA GLU A 88 17.58 7.97 3.90
C GLU A 88 17.38 8.48 5.33
N ASP A 89 17.03 9.76 5.48
CA ASP A 89 16.74 10.36 6.80
C ASP A 89 15.49 9.77 7.45
N ARG A 90 14.42 9.48 6.69
CA ARG A 90 13.23 8.81 7.24
C ARG A 90 13.52 7.36 7.62
N LEU A 91 14.23 6.62 6.76
CA LEU A 91 14.68 5.26 7.05
C LEU A 91 15.48 5.20 8.35
N PHE A 92 16.38 6.15 8.55
CA PHE A 92 17.19 6.22 9.75
C PHE A 92 16.40 6.68 10.98
N ARG A 93 15.64 7.77 10.89
CA ARG A 93 14.97 8.40 12.04
C ARG A 93 13.67 7.70 12.45
N GLU A 94 12.86 7.26 11.49
CA GLU A 94 11.55 6.65 11.74
C GLU A 94 11.65 5.12 11.72
N GLY A 95 12.39 4.57 10.75
CA GLY A 95 12.52 3.13 10.54
C GLY A 95 13.61 2.47 11.37
N ASN A 96 14.44 3.24 12.08
CA ASN A 96 15.64 2.75 12.78
C ASN A 96 16.57 1.90 11.88
N VAL A 97 16.55 2.16 10.57
CA VAL A 97 17.42 1.47 9.61
C VAL A 97 18.78 2.17 9.62
N PRO A 98 19.88 1.47 9.96
CA PRO A 98 21.19 2.09 10.07
C PRO A 98 21.64 2.65 8.72
N ARG A 99 22.40 3.75 8.77
CA ARG A 99 23.10 4.30 7.61
C ARG A 99 24.16 3.31 7.11
N LEU A 100 24.37 3.30 5.80
CA LEU A 100 25.34 2.40 5.21
C LEU A 100 26.77 2.93 5.41
N PRO A 101 27.74 2.07 5.76
CA PRO A 101 29.14 2.44 5.80
C PRO A 101 29.62 3.04 4.48
N PHE A 102 30.51 4.03 4.57
CA PHE A 102 31.10 4.67 3.39
C PHE A 102 31.89 3.68 2.54
N TYR A 103 32.77 2.89 3.18
CA TYR A 103 33.49 1.80 2.53
C TYR A 103 32.72 0.50 2.68
N ARG A 104 32.27 -0.06 1.55
CA ARG A 104 31.49 -1.30 1.51
C ARG A 104 31.73 -2.06 0.22
N VAL A 105 31.69 -3.39 0.31
CA VAL A 105 31.70 -4.29 -0.86
C VAL A 105 30.30 -4.86 -1.01
N LEU A 106 29.70 -4.65 -2.19
CA LEU A 106 28.36 -5.13 -2.47
C LEU A 106 28.40 -6.62 -2.85
N ARG A 107 27.61 -7.42 -2.14
CA ARG A 107 27.39 -8.84 -2.45
C ARG A 107 26.18 -8.94 -3.39
N VAL A 108 26.37 -8.52 -4.63
CA VAL A 108 25.30 -8.29 -5.62
C VAL A 108 24.32 -9.47 -5.71
N ASN A 109 24.82 -10.69 -5.87
CA ASN A 109 23.98 -11.90 -5.95
C ASN A 109 23.07 -12.11 -4.73
N LEU A 110 23.53 -11.76 -3.52
CA LEU A 110 22.73 -11.87 -2.31
C LEU A 110 21.73 -10.71 -2.16
N LEU A 111 22.09 -9.53 -2.66
CA LEU A 111 21.20 -8.37 -2.68
C LEU A 111 20.03 -8.63 -3.62
N GLU A 112 20.29 -9.04 -4.86
CA GLU A 112 19.26 -9.37 -5.85
C GLU A 112 18.35 -10.51 -5.38
N LYS A 113 18.93 -11.55 -4.75
CA LYS A 113 18.14 -12.64 -4.17
C LYS A 113 17.24 -12.16 -3.04
N LEU A 114 17.73 -11.29 -2.15
CA LEU A 114 16.94 -10.76 -1.04
C LEU A 114 15.85 -9.81 -1.54
N GLU A 115 16.18 -8.96 -2.51
CA GLU A 115 15.25 -8.04 -3.16
C GLU A 115 14.11 -8.80 -3.82
N SER A 116 14.41 -9.75 -4.70
CA SER A 116 13.39 -10.56 -5.40
C SER A 116 12.47 -11.30 -4.42
N LEU A 117 13.01 -11.85 -3.32
CA LEU A 117 12.20 -12.45 -2.27
C LEU A 117 11.27 -11.44 -1.60
N LEU A 118 11.77 -10.25 -1.23
CA LEU A 118 10.95 -9.21 -0.61
C LEU A 118 9.88 -8.67 -1.56
N VAL A 119 10.19 -8.49 -2.84
CA VAL A 119 9.21 -8.07 -3.86
C VAL A 119 8.11 -9.12 -3.99
N ASN A 120 8.47 -10.39 -4.09
CA ASN A 120 7.49 -11.48 -4.18
C ASN A 120 6.60 -11.55 -2.93
N LEU A 121 7.19 -11.43 -1.75
CA LEU A 121 6.47 -11.44 -0.47
C LEU A 121 5.64 -10.18 -0.22
N SER A 122 5.96 -9.04 -0.85
CA SER A 122 5.22 -7.78 -0.68
C SER A 122 3.75 -7.85 -1.14
N SER A 123 3.39 -8.89 -1.90
CA SER A 123 2.01 -9.18 -2.32
C SER A 123 1.15 -9.80 -1.22
N GLN A 124 1.76 -10.36 -0.17
CA GLN A 124 1.07 -11.01 0.93
C GLN A 124 0.75 -9.99 2.02
N ASP A 125 -0.40 -10.16 2.68
CA ASP A 125 -0.83 -9.23 3.75
C ASP A 125 0.08 -9.32 4.99
N GLN A 126 0.65 -10.50 5.27
CA GLN A 126 1.63 -10.73 6.34
C GLN A 126 2.60 -11.83 5.93
N PHE A 127 3.90 -11.65 6.19
CA PHE A 127 4.91 -12.66 5.89
C PHE A 127 6.07 -12.62 6.90
N TRP A 128 6.83 -13.72 6.95
CA TRP A 128 8.07 -13.83 7.71
C TRP A 128 9.23 -14.12 6.77
N LEU A 129 10.29 -13.33 6.87
CA LEU A 129 11.54 -13.57 6.16
C LEU A 129 12.69 -13.66 7.16
N VAL A 130 13.36 -14.82 7.18
CA VAL A 130 14.48 -15.08 8.09
C VAL A 130 15.80 -14.97 7.34
N ILE A 131 16.61 -13.96 7.68
CA ILE A 131 17.98 -13.82 7.19
C ILE A 131 18.93 -14.41 8.23
N HIS A 132 19.44 -15.62 7.96
CA HIS A 132 20.34 -16.33 8.88
C HIS A 132 21.78 -16.40 8.33
N GLY A 133 22.73 -16.75 9.21
CA GLY A 133 24.15 -16.84 8.89
C GLY A 133 25.03 -16.57 10.10
N PHE A 134 26.33 -16.84 9.98
CA PHE A 134 27.30 -16.72 11.07
C PHE A 134 27.33 -15.32 11.72
N PRO A 135 27.72 -15.20 13.00
CA PRO A 135 27.97 -13.91 13.62
C PRO A 135 28.94 -13.06 12.78
N GLY A 136 28.68 -11.76 12.65
CA GLY A 136 29.56 -10.85 11.88
C GLY A 136 29.50 -10.98 10.35
N CYS A 137 28.72 -11.90 9.76
CA CYS A 137 28.69 -12.08 8.29
C CYS A 137 27.92 -10.98 7.51
N GLY A 138 27.57 -9.87 8.16
CA GLY A 138 26.93 -8.72 7.52
C GLY A 138 25.46 -8.88 7.15
N LYS A 139 24.68 -9.68 7.89
CA LYS A 139 23.23 -9.87 7.68
C LYS A 139 22.45 -8.55 7.76
N THR A 140 22.68 -7.80 8.84
CA THR A 140 22.06 -6.49 9.06
C THR A 140 22.44 -5.50 7.96
N PHE A 141 23.71 -5.50 7.54
CA PHE A 141 24.18 -4.68 6.44
C PHE A 141 23.48 -5.04 5.12
N LEU A 142 23.32 -6.34 4.82
CA LEU A 142 22.61 -6.80 3.63
C LEU A 142 21.15 -6.34 3.63
N ALA A 143 20.45 -6.52 4.75
CA ALA A 143 19.06 -6.10 4.91
C ALA A 143 18.89 -4.58 4.75
N ALA A 144 19.70 -3.80 5.47
CA ALA A 144 19.67 -2.33 5.37
C ALA A 144 19.96 -1.85 3.93
N THR A 145 20.92 -2.49 3.25
CA THR A 145 21.27 -2.11 1.87
C THR A 145 20.09 -2.26 0.92
N VAL A 146 19.36 -3.37 0.98
CA VAL A 146 18.19 -3.59 0.12
C VAL A 146 17.09 -2.55 0.39
N LEU A 147 16.85 -2.20 1.65
CA LEU A 147 15.85 -1.20 2.03
C LEU A 147 16.20 0.21 1.54
N HIS A 148 17.49 0.59 1.59
CA HIS A 148 17.98 1.86 1.05
C HIS A 148 17.91 1.90 -0.48
N SER A 149 18.20 0.78 -1.16
CA SER A 149 18.19 0.71 -2.63
C SER A 149 16.79 0.59 -3.24
N HIS A 150 15.83 0.03 -2.51
CA HIS A 150 14.48 -0.25 -3.01
C HIS A 150 13.40 0.36 -2.12
N PRO A 151 13.27 1.70 -2.13
CA PRO A 151 12.28 2.41 -1.31
C PRO A 151 10.83 2.04 -1.65
N ILE A 152 10.58 1.50 -2.84
CA ILE A 152 9.25 1.05 -3.26
C ILE A 152 8.70 -0.08 -2.38
N LEU A 153 9.58 -0.83 -1.71
CA LEU A 153 9.20 -1.84 -0.71
C LEU A 153 8.58 -1.21 0.55
N LEU A 154 8.77 0.09 0.75
CA LEU A 154 8.34 0.84 1.94
C LEU A 154 7.13 1.74 1.66
N SER A 155 6.70 1.87 0.41
CA SER A 155 5.69 2.84 -0.02
C SER A 155 4.27 2.26 -0.18
N ARG A 156 3.97 1.12 0.44
CA ARG A 156 2.63 0.51 0.42
C ARG A 156 1.81 0.90 1.65
#